data_AF-A0A212SGM8-F1
#
_entry.id   AF-A0A212SGM8-F1
#
_cell.length_a   1.000
_cell.length_b   1.000
_cell.length_c   1.000
_cell.angle_alpha   90.00
_cell.angle_beta   90.00
_cell.angle_gamma   90.00
#
_symmetry.space_group_name_H-M   'P 1'
#
loop_
_entity.id
_entity.type
_entity.pdbx_description
1 polymer ?
#
loop_
_entity_poly.entity_id
_entity_poly.type
_entity_poly.pdbx_seq_one_letter_code
_entity_poly.pdbx_strand_id
1 'polypeptide(L)'
;MPADSAALHDAIHAAIEDGEILRIRYDAGSQPGTVRDVRPIVVMSDRMRAIDESSVAPKAFLFAYLHIVDITEPVTYVARKSKRKRAPQPDKFVEGWAFHLPMPAFAASLDLARVARIRVDLATKKKKTFREWTQGHPPQFSFEVGDIFYSDPSVRLLAWGAVPEFYAIQVDASHENTVQFRLIEFRRGACVSVKAATLAMNDFVTVLRDGLPGFATENRASG
;
A
#
# COMPACT_ATOMS: atom_id res chain seq x y z
N MET A 1 3.20 -41.23 -2.10
CA MET A 1 2.11 -40.84 -3.03
C MET A 1 1.55 -42.12 -3.61
N PRO A 2 0.28 -42.46 -3.39
CA PRO A 2 -0.36 -43.58 -4.08
C PRO A 2 -0.31 -43.33 -5.60
N ALA A 3 -0.17 -44.39 -6.40
CA ALA A 3 -0.04 -44.28 -7.86
C ALA A 3 -1.20 -43.49 -8.52
N ASP A 4 -2.37 -43.47 -7.87
CA ASP A 4 -3.55 -42.74 -8.31
C ASP A 4 -3.42 -41.21 -8.21
N SER A 5 -2.43 -40.67 -7.47
CA SER A 5 -2.29 -39.22 -7.33
C SER A 5 -1.72 -38.55 -8.58
N ALA A 6 -0.84 -39.22 -9.34
CA ALA A 6 -0.25 -38.64 -10.54
C ALA A 6 -1.31 -38.47 -11.64
N ALA A 7 -2.07 -39.53 -11.92
CA ALA A 7 -3.17 -39.49 -12.89
C ALA A 7 -4.25 -38.45 -12.52
N LEU A 8 -4.54 -38.30 -11.22
CA LEU A 8 -5.44 -37.27 -10.75
C LEU A 8 -4.93 -35.85 -11.05
N HIS A 9 -3.65 -35.60 -10.79
CA HIS A 9 -3.03 -34.30 -11.09
C HIS A 9 -3.05 -34.00 -12.58
N ASP A 10 -2.68 -34.96 -13.42
CA ASP A 10 -2.65 -34.81 -14.87
C ASP A 10 -4.05 -34.50 -15.43
N ALA A 11 -5.08 -35.20 -14.95
CA ALA A 11 -6.46 -34.94 -15.33
C ALA A 11 -6.95 -33.53 -14.95
N ILE A 12 -6.57 -33.04 -13.76
CA ILE A 12 -6.93 -31.68 -13.34
C ILE A 12 -6.18 -30.63 -14.16
N HIS A 13 -4.91 -30.88 -14.50
CA HIS A 13 -4.14 -29.98 -15.35
C HIS A 13 -4.73 -29.87 -16.76
N ALA A 14 -5.09 -31.00 -17.39
CA ALA A 14 -5.76 -31.01 -18.68
C ALA A 14 -7.08 -30.20 -18.64
N ALA A 15 -7.91 -30.42 -17.62
CA ALA A 15 -9.15 -29.67 -17.46
C ALA A 15 -8.95 -28.15 -17.25
N ILE A 16 -7.83 -27.73 -16.64
CA ILE A 16 -7.48 -26.29 -16.55
C ILE A 16 -7.13 -25.74 -17.93
N GLU A 17 -6.34 -26.48 -18.71
CA GLU A 17 -5.88 -26.07 -20.04
C GLU A 17 -7.04 -25.96 -21.03
N ASP A 18 -7.93 -26.95 -21.03
CA ASP A 18 -9.08 -27.03 -21.94
C ASP A 18 -10.30 -26.25 -21.44
N GLY A 19 -10.27 -25.78 -20.18
CA GLY A 19 -11.38 -25.07 -19.56
C GLY A 19 -12.61 -25.94 -19.26
N GLU A 20 -12.39 -27.24 -19.07
CA GLU A 20 -13.42 -28.24 -18.81
C GLU A 20 -13.96 -28.16 -17.38
N ILE A 21 -15.16 -28.71 -17.19
CA ILE A 21 -15.78 -28.85 -15.87
C ILE A 21 -15.57 -30.28 -15.40
N LEU A 22 -15.01 -30.40 -14.20
CA LEU A 22 -14.85 -31.69 -13.53
C LEU A 22 -16.08 -31.97 -12.68
N ARG A 23 -16.67 -33.15 -12.85
CA ARG A 23 -17.64 -33.68 -11.89
C ARG A 23 -16.88 -34.50 -10.85
N ILE A 24 -16.77 -33.94 -9.64
CA ILE A 24 -16.03 -34.55 -8.53
C ILE A 24 -16.96 -35.05 -7.43
N ARG A 25 -16.60 -36.13 -6.76
CA ARG A 25 -17.13 -36.49 -5.44
C ARG A 25 -16.14 -36.02 -4.39
N TYR A 26 -16.64 -35.30 -3.38
CA TYR A 26 -15.81 -34.76 -2.30
C TYR A 26 -16.23 -35.33 -0.94
N ASP A 27 -15.34 -36.09 -0.30
CA ASP A 27 -15.65 -36.84 0.93
C ASP A 27 -15.28 -36.07 2.22
N ALA A 28 -15.07 -34.76 2.15
CA ALA A 28 -14.81 -33.89 3.31
C ALA A 28 -15.79 -32.71 3.43
N GLY A 29 -15.73 -32.00 4.57
CA GLY A 29 -16.56 -30.83 4.86
C GLY A 29 -17.92 -31.17 5.47
N SER A 30 -18.88 -30.25 5.36
CA SER A 30 -20.22 -30.39 5.96
C SER A 30 -21.15 -31.34 5.19
N GLN A 31 -20.78 -31.70 3.96
CA GLN A 31 -21.57 -32.57 3.08
C GLN A 31 -20.67 -33.58 2.37
N PRO A 32 -20.04 -34.51 3.11
CA PRO A 32 -19.15 -35.53 2.54
C PRO A 32 -19.92 -36.47 1.60
N GLY A 33 -19.27 -36.88 0.51
CA GLY A 33 -19.85 -37.75 -0.53
C GLY A 33 -20.67 -37.01 -1.57
N THR A 34 -20.79 -35.68 -1.47
CA THR A 34 -21.55 -34.89 -2.44
C THR A 34 -20.80 -34.83 -3.77
N VAL A 35 -21.53 -35.07 -4.86
CA VAL A 35 -21.04 -34.85 -6.22
C VAL A 35 -21.22 -33.38 -6.60
N ARG A 36 -20.17 -32.76 -7.14
CA ARG A 36 -20.10 -31.34 -7.46
C ARG A 36 -19.49 -31.15 -8.83
N ASP A 37 -20.08 -30.24 -9.60
CA ASP A 37 -19.49 -29.76 -10.84
C ASP A 37 -18.60 -28.56 -10.49
N VAL A 38 -17.31 -28.67 -10.80
CA VAL A 38 -16.30 -27.67 -10.43
C VAL A 38 -15.45 -27.29 -11.63
N ARG A 39 -15.12 -26.01 -11.74
CA ARG A 39 -14.16 -25.50 -12.73
C ARG A 39 -12.79 -25.30 -12.07
N PRO A 40 -11.80 -26.16 -12.36
CA PRO A 40 -10.45 -26.00 -11.84
C PRO A 40 -9.85 -24.63 -12.22
N ILE A 41 -9.10 -24.03 -11.30
CA ILE A 41 -8.39 -22.74 -11.53
C ILE A 41 -6.88 -22.96 -11.41
N VAL A 42 -6.45 -23.57 -10.31
CA VAL A 42 -5.03 -23.78 -10.02
C VAL A 42 -4.83 -25.01 -9.15
N VAL A 43 -3.80 -25.78 -9.46
CA VAL A 43 -3.32 -26.92 -8.68
C VAL A 43 -2.21 -26.47 -7.74
N MET A 44 -2.27 -26.91 -6.48
CA MET A 44 -1.24 -26.76 -5.47
C MET A 44 -0.71 -28.14 -5.06
N SER A 45 0.20 -28.21 -4.10
CA SER A 45 0.82 -29.48 -3.68
C SER A 45 -0.16 -30.51 -3.11
N ASP A 46 -1.21 -30.08 -2.39
CA ASP A 46 -2.13 -30.93 -1.62
C ASP A 46 -3.61 -30.71 -1.95
N ARG A 47 -3.91 -29.76 -2.83
CA ARG A 47 -5.27 -29.32 -3.16
C ARG A 47 -5.34 -28.63 -4.50
N MET A 48 -6.56 -28.51 -5.02
CA MET A 48 -6.87 -27.57 -6.09
C MET A 48 -7.77 -26.45 -5.57
N ARG A 49 -7.67 -25.27 -6.22
CA ARG A 49 -8.69 -24.23 -6.12
C ARG A 49 -9.57 -24.31 -7.36
N ALA A 50 -10.88 -24.33 -7.17
CA ALA A 50 -11.86 -24.44 -8.24
C ALA A 50 -13.10 -23.59 -7.95
N ILE A 51 -13.85 -23.19 -8.98
CA ILE A 51 -15.17 -22.57 -8.82
C ILE A 51 -16.19 -23.70 -8.70
N ASP A 52 -16.93 -23.74 -7.59
CA ASP A 52 -18.04 -24.67 -7.42
C ASP A 52 -19.29 -24.08 -8.08
N GLU A 53 -19.77 -24.72 -9.15
CA GLU A 53 -20.87 -24.23 -9.99
C GLU A 53 -22.18 -24.05 -9.21
N SER A 54 -22.39 -24.84 -8.14
CA SER A 54 -23.58 -24.69 -7.29
C SER A 54 -23.61 -23.38 -6.50
N SER A 55 -22.43 -22.88 -6.12
CA SER A 55 -22.29 -21.68 -5.27
C SER A 55 -21.71 -20.47 -6.01
N VAL A 56 -21.20 -20.69 -7.23
CA VAL A 56 -20.50 -19.70 -8.06
C VAL A 56 -19.39 -18.98 -7.28
N ALA A 57 -18.72 -19.73 -6.39
CA ALA A 57 -17.71 -19.22 -5.48
C ALA A 57 -16.43 -20.08 -5.56
N PRO A 58 -15.24 -19.46 -5.45
CA PRO A 58 -14.00 -20.20 -5.42
C PRO A 58 -13.87 -20.96 -4.09
N LYS A 59 -13.61 -22.27 -4.17
CA LYS A 59 -13.38 -23.17 -3.03
C LYS A 59 -12.06 -23.92 -3.21
N ALA A 60 -11.55 -24.44 -2.10
CA ALA A 60 -10.37 -25.30 -2.09
C ALA A 60 -10.80 -26.75 -1.81
N PHE A 61 -10.28 -27.68 -2.60
CA PHE A 61 -10.56 -29.11 -2.49
C PHE A 61 -9.26 -29.87 -2.29
N LEU A 62 -9.11 -30.52 -1.14
CA LEU A 62 -7.93 -31.33 -0.82
C LEU A 62 -7.97 -32.63 -1.64
N PHE A 63 -6.83 -33.01 -2.22
CA PHE A 63 -6.75 -34.22 -3.06
C PHE A 63 -7.01 -35.51 -2.27
N ALA A 64 -6.68 -35.51 -0.98
CA ALA A 64 -6.94 -36.63 -0.08
C ALA A 64 -8.44 -37.03 0.03
N TYR A 65 -9.36 -36.15 -0.38
CA TYR A 65 -10.81 -36.36 -0.29
C TYR A 65 -11.52 -36.21 -1.63
N LEU A 66 -10.77 -36.12 -2.73
CA LEU A 66 -11.31 -35.79 -4.05
C LEU A 66 -11.26 -37.00 -4.96
N HIS A 67 -12.39 -37.32 -5.58
CA HIS A 67 -12.52 -38.35 -6.59
C HIS A 67 -13.15 -37.74 -7.85
N ILE A 68 -12.49 -37.86 -9.01
CA ILE A 68 -13.10 -37.47 -10.29
C ILE A 68 -14.09 -38.57 -10.67
N VAL A 69 -15.35 -38.18 -10.86
CA VAL A 69 -16.44 -39.09 -11.24
C VAL A 69 -16.64 -39.06 -12.76
N ASP A 70 -16.54 -37.88 -13.36
CA ASP A 70 -16.71 -37.67 -14.80
C ASP A 70 -16.01 -36.37 -15.24
N ILE A 71 -15.65 -36.30 -16.52
CA ILE A 71 -15.10 -35.10 -17.16
C ILE A 71 -16.14 -34.68 -18.20
N THR A 72 -16.80 -33.54 -17.97
CA THR A 72 -17.91 -33.10 -18.81
C THR A 72 -17.41 -32.07 -19.82
N GLU A 73 -17.88 -32.17 -21.07
CA GLU A 73 -17.59 -31.21 -22.14
C GLU A 73 -17.83 -29.76 -21.68
N PRO A 74 -17.04 -28.80 -22.17
CA PRO A 74 -17.14 -27.42 -21.76
C PRO A 74 -18.55 -26.89 -22.04
N VAL A 75 -19.28 -26.52 -20.98
CA VAL A 75 -20.55 -25.82 -21.14
C VAL A 75 -20.23 -24.47 -21.79
N THR A 76 -20.67 -24.28 -23.04
CA THR A 76 -20.52 -23.02 -23.76
C THR A 76 -21.18 -21.91 -22.98
N TYR A 77 -20.39 -21.22 -22.16
CA TYR A 77 -20.89 -20.17 -21.31
C TYR A 77 -21.22 -18.98 -22.18
N VAL A 78 -22.50 -18.71 -22.37
CA VAL A 78 -22.93 -17.40 -22.85
C VAL A 78 -22.52 -16.44 -21.75
N ALA A 79 -21.39 -15.74 -21.97
CA ALA A 79 -20.86 -14.76 -21.05
C ALA A 79 -22.02 -13.87 -20.59
N ARG A 80 -22.52 -14.11 -19.37
CA ARG A 80 -23.40 -13.14 -18.71
C ARG A 80 -22.62 -11.85 -18.81
N LYS A 81 -23.14 -10.88 -19.57
CA LYS A 81 -22.59 -9.53 -19.62
C LYS A 81 -22.64 -9.01 -18.19
N SER A 82 -21.62 -9.32 -17.39
CA SER A 82 -21.38 -8.65 -16.14
C SER A 82 -21.39 -7.19 -16.55
N LYS A 83 -22.33 -6.39 -16.01
CA LYS A 83 -22.30 -4.94 -16.19
C LYS A 83 -20.84 -4.57 -15.99
N ARG A 84 -20.14 -4.19 -17.07
CA ARG A 84 -18.71 -3.89 -17.02
C ARG A 84 -18.60 -2.90 -15.88
N LYS A 85 -18.02 -3.33 -14.74
CA LYS A 85 -17.61 -2.37 -13.72
C LYS A 85 -16.70 -1.45 -14.53
N ARG A 86 -17.10 -0.18 -14.67
CA ARG A 86 -16.32 0.81 -15.42
C ARG A 86 -14.87 0.62 -15.00
N ALA A 87 -13.96 0.60 -15.97
CA ALA A 87 -12.53 0.57 -15.66
C ALA A 87 -12.29 1.61 -14.55
N PRO A 88 -11.60 1.24 -13.45
CA PRO A 88 -11.35 2.18 -12.37
C PRO A 88 -10.74 3.43 -13.01
N GLN A 89 -11.41 4.57 -12.82
CA GLN A 89 -10.92 5.87 -13.27
C GLN A 89 -9.66 6.15 -12.44
N PRO A 90 -8.44 6.02 -12.99
CA PRO A 90 -7.21 6.08 -12.20
C PRO A 90 -7.08 7.43 -11.46
N ASP A 91 -7.57 8.47 -12.12
CA ASP A 91 -7.76 9.84 -11.66
C ASP A 91 -8.64 9.98 -10.41
N LYS A 92 -9.63 9.10 -10.21
CA LYS A 92 -10.46 9.07 -8.99
C LYS A 92 -10.02 8.03 -7.97
N PHE A 93 -9.15 7.10 -8.36
CA PHE A 93 -8.65 6.06 -7.46
C PHE A 93 -7.67 6.63 -6.43
N VAL A 94 -6.96 7.70 -6.78
CA VAL A 94 -5.95 8.33 -5.92
C VAL A 94 -6.48 9.57 -5.18
N GLU A 95 -7.70 10.01 -5.48
CA GLU A 95 -8.33 11.14 -4.79
C GLU A 95 -8.58 10.76 -3.32
N GLY A 96 -7.82 11.37 -2.40
CA GLY A 96 -7.88 11.06 -0.97
C GLY A 96 -6.97 9.91 -0.50
N TRP A 97 -6.10 9.37 -1.37
CA TRP A 97 -5.13 8.34 -0.99
C TRP A 97 -3.74 8.96 -0.80
N ALA A 98 -3.06 8.57 0.28
CA ALA A 98 -1.65 8.87 0.51
C ALA A 98 -0.85 7.58 0.41
N PHE A 99 0.25 7.59 -0.35
CA PHE A 99 1.14 6.44 -0.51
C PHE A 99 2.38 6.60 0.35
N HIS A 100 2.83 5.48 0.92
CA HIS A 100 3.97 5.49 1.80
C HIS A 100 5.29 5.54 1.02
N LEU A 101 6.01 6.66 1.15
CA LEU A 101 7.40 6.76 0.71
C LEU A 101 8.32 6.58 1.93
N PRO A 102 9.11 5.49 2.00
CA PRO A 102 10.08 5.32 3.07
C PRO A 102 11.03 6.53 3.13
N MET A 103 11.32 7.05 4.33
CA MET A 103 12.24 8.18 4.52
C MET A 103 13.58 8.08 3.77
N PRO A 104 14.20 6.89 3.58
CA PRO A 104 15.39 6.77 2.72
C PRO A 104 15.12 7.08 1.24
N ALA A 105 13.96 6.70 0.71
CA ALA A 105 13.53 7.06 -0.64
C ALA A 105 13.21 8.56 -0.74
N PHE A 106 12.63 9.14 0.32
CA PHE A 106 12.38 10.58 0.43
C PHE A 106 13.67 11.42 0.53
N ALA A 107 14.67 10.93 1.27
CA ALA A 107 15.98 11.56 1.39
C ALA A 107 16.76 11.52 0.07
N ALA A 108 16.62 10.44 -0.70
CA ALA A 108 17.17 10.34 -2.05
C ALA A 108 16.47 11.30 -3.03
N SER A 109 15.15 11.51 -2.92
CA SER A 109 14.43 12.50 -3.73
C SER A 109 14.75 13.96 -3.36
N LEU A 110 15.27 14.21 -2.15
CA LEU A 110 15.67 15.55 -1.67
C LEU A 110 17.19 15.81 -1.76
N ASP A 111 17.97 14.89 -2.34
CA ASP A 111 19.45 14.91 -2.41
C ASP A 111 20.13 15.17 -1.05
N LEU A 112 19.59 14.61 0.03
CA LEU A 112 20.10 14.83 1.38
C LEU A 112 21.29 13.89 1.67
N ALA A 113 22.52 14.42 1.59
CA ALA A 113 23.72 13.70 1.98
C ALA A 113 24.18 14.08 3.39
N ARG A 114 24.65 13.12 4.20
CA ARG A 114 25.29 13.39 5.49
C ARG A 114 26.79 13.60 5.29
N VAL A 115 27.27 14.84 5.38
CA VAL A 115 28.67 15.18 5.14
C VAL A 115 29.37 15.52 6.45
N ALA A 116 30.56 14.94 6.65
CA ALA A 116 31.43 15.33 7.74
C ALA A 116 32.22 16.57 7.31
N ARG A 117 32.01 17.69 8.01
CA ARG A 117 32.78 18.91 7.81
C ARG A 117 33.64 19.20 9.04
N ILE A 118 34.81 19.78 8.79
CA ILE A 118 35.78 20.15 9.82
C ILE A 118 35.81 21.67 9.91
N ARG A 119 35.51 22.23 11.08
CA ARG A 119 35.66 23.65 11.40
C ARG A 119 36.83 23.76 12.32
N VAL A 120 37.66 24.75 12.04
CA VAL A 120 38.71 25.18 12.95
C VAL A 120 38.09 26.27 13.80
N ASP A 121 38.06 26.05 15.11
CA ASP A 121 37.76 27.11 16.05
C ASP A 121 38.89 28.15 15.96
N LEU A 122 38.58 29.37 15.53
CA LEU A 122 39.58 30.42 15.30
C LEU A 122 40.26 30.88 16.59
N ALA A 123 39.58 30.79 17.73
CA ALA A 123 40.13 31.18 19.02
C ALA A 123 41.08 30.09 19.58
N THR A 124 40.69 28.82 19.47
CA THR A 124 41.44 27.71 20.08
C THR A 124 42.32 26.93 19.10
N LYS A 125 42.22 27.21 17.80
CA LYS A 125 42.82 26.44 16.68
C LYS A 125 42.49 24.94 16.68
N LYS A 126 41.54 24.49 17.49
CA LYS A 126 41.12 23.08 17.55
C LYS A 126 40.20 22.76 16.37
N LYS A 127 40.48 21.65 15.68
CA LYS A 127 39.60 21.09 14.66
C LYS A 127 38.45 20.37 15.35
N LYS A 128 37.22 20.74 15.04
CA LYS A 128 36.01 19.99 15.41
C LYS A 128 35.35 19.46 14.16
N THR A 129 35.11 18.16 14.14
CA THR A 129 34.32 17.50 13.11
C THR A 129 32.86 17.55 13.52
N PHE A 130 32.00 18.08 12.66
CA PHE A 130 30.54 18.01 12.81
C PHE A 130 29.97 17.28 11.60
N ARG A 131 28.93 16.52 11.86
CA ARG A 131 28.12 15.90 10.81
C ARG A 131 27.00 16.89 10.52
N GLU A 132 27.04 17.50 9.35
CA GLU A 132 25.95 18.31 8.84
C GLU A 132 25.28 17.57 7.69
N TRP A 133 23.98 17.73 7.58
CA TRP A 133 23.24 17.30 6.39
C TRP A 133 23.44 18.40 5.34
N THR A 134 23.94 18.05 4.17
CA THR A 134 24.19 18.97 3.06
C THR A 134 23.50 18.45 1.81
N GLN A 135 22.83 19.32 1.07
CA GLN A 135 22.40 19.04 -0.30
C GLN A 135 23.59 19.26 -1.24
N GLY A 136 23.82 18.37 -2.21
CA GLY A 136 24.92 18.51 -3.16
C GLY A 136 24.76 19.77 -4.01
N HIS A 137 23.55 19.96 -4.54
CA HIS A 137 23.06 21.20 -5.12
C HIS A 137 21.75 21.59 -4.42
N PRO A 138 21.48 22.88 -4.12
CA PRO A 138 20.15 23.27 -3.70
C PRO A 138 19.19 22.81 -4.80
N PRO A 139 18.26 21.88 -4.53
CA PRO A 139 17.30 21.52 -5.54
C PRO A 139 16.55 22.80 -5.89
N GLN A 140 16.33 23.04 -7.19
CA GLN A 140 15.16 23.82 -7.56
C GLN A 140 13.99 23.05 -6.96
N PHE A 141 13.47 23.51 -5.83
CA PHE A 141 12.41 22.83 -5.11
C PHE A 141 11.18 22.81 -6.03
N SER A 142 10.99 21.71 -6.76
CA SER A 142 9.84 21.52 -7.65
C SER A 142 8.72 20.86 -6.86
N PHE A 143 8.19 21.59 -5.87
CA PHE A 143 6.92 21.18 -5.26
C PHE A 143 5.80 21.44 -6.25
N GLU A 144 5.01 20.42 -6.51
CA GLU A 144 3.84 20.50 -7.37
C GLU A 144 2.58 20.70 -6.54
N VAL A 145 1.59 21.37 -7.14
CA VAL A 145 0.27 21.50 -6.53
C VAL A 145 -0.33 20.10 -6.38
N GLY A 146 -0.71 19.76 -5.15
CA GLY A 146 -1.23 18.44 -4.81
C GLY A 146 -0.23 17.52 -4.11
N ASP A 147 1.06 17.89 -4.00
CA ASP A 147 2.03 17.12 -3.22
C ASP A 147 1.57 16.97 -1.77
N ILE A 148 1.63 15.74 -1.23
CA ILE A 148 1.23 15.42 0.15
C ILE A 148 2.40 14.83 0.92
N PHE A 149 2.70 15.43 2.08
CA PHE A 149 3.66 14.96 3.07
C PHE A 149 2.91 14.56 4.33
N TYR A 150 3.36 13.54 5.07
CA TYR A 150 2.69 13.15 6.32
C TYR A 150 3.70 12.66 7.37
N SER A 151 3.37 12.89 8.65
CA SER A 151 4.16 12.43 9.79
C SER A 151 3.76 11.00 10.15
N ASP A 152 4.61 10.02 9.86
CA ASP A 152 4.38 8.62 10.21
C ASP A 152 4.42 8.37 11.75
N PRO A 153 3.54 7.53 12.32
CA PRO A 153 3.70 6.94 13.66
C PRO A 153 4.82 5.89 13.82
N SER A 154 5.47 5.40 12.76
CA SER A 154 6.36 4.21 12.85
C SER A 154 7.65 4.37 13.66
N VAL A 155 7.98 5.57 14.19
CA VAL A 155 9.12 5.73 15.11
C VAL A 155 8.84 6.71 16.26
N ARG A 156 7.83 6.46 17.09
CA ARG A 156 7.83 6.94 18.49
C ARG A 156 7.28 5.88 19.45
N LEU A 157 8.05 5.60 20.51
CA LEU A 157 7.52 4.96 21.70
C LEU A 157 6.46 5.88 22.31
N LEU A 158 5.19 5.52 22.17
CA LEU A 158 4.08 6.23 22.82
C LEU A 158 3.79 5.60 24.17
N ALA A 159 3.58 6.45 25.18
CA ALA A 159 3.09 6.02 26.48
C ALA A 159 1.69 5.40 26.35
N TRP A 160 1.41 4.39 27.17
CA TRP A 160 0.12 3.70 27.18
C TRP A 160 -1.03 4.70 27.40
N GLY A 161 -1.94 4.80 26.44
CA GLY A 161 -3.10 5.71 26.49
C GLY A 161 -2.99 6.96 25.62
N ALA A 162 -1.86 7.21 24.95
CA ALA A 162 -1.76 8.30 23.98
C ALA A 162 -2.57 7.97 22.71
N VAL A 163 -3.44 8.90 22.30
CA VAL A 163 -4.17 8.81 21.03
C VAL A 163 -3.20 9.22 19.91
N PRO A 164 -3.08 8.45 18.81
CA PRO A 164 -2.23 8.88 17.70
C PRO A 164 -2.83 10.14 17.06
N GLU A 165 -2.11 11.25 17.21
CA GLU A 165 -2.26 12.45 16.40
C GLU A 165 -1.30 12.31 15.22
N PHE A 166 -1.80 12.41 13.99
CA PHE A 166 -0.94 12.49 12.80
C PHE A 166 -1.30 13.72 11.98
N TYR A 167 -0.28 14.27 11.33
CA TYR A 167 -0.41 15.46 10.50
C TYR A 167 -0.08 15.10 9.05
N ALA A 168 -0.82 15.68 8.12
CA ALA A 168 -0.46 15.74 6.71
C ALA A 168 -0.32 17.19 6.27
N ILE A 169 0.52 17.45 5.29
CA ILE A 169 0.72 18.74 4.65
C ILE A 169 0.44 18.54 3.18
N GLN A 170 -0.49 19.29 2.60
CA GLN A 170 -0.77 19.29 1.16
C GLN A 170 -0.37 20.63 0.55
N VAL A 171 0.44 20.62 -0.51
CA VAL A 171 0.80 21.85 -1.26
C VAL A 171 -0.39 22.28 -2.10
N ASP A 172 -0.87 23.52 -1.89
CA ASP A 172 -1.96 24.11 -2.64
C ASP A 172 -1.45 25.02 -3.77
N ALA A 173 -0.32 25.70 -3.55
CA ALA A 173 0.35 26.53 -4.54
C ALA A 173 1.85 26.61 -4.27
N SER A 174 2.66 26.68 -5.32
CA SER A 174 4.10 26.88 -5.24
C SER A 174 4.48 28.06 -6.15
N HIS A 175 5.25 29.00 -5.60
CA HIS A 175 5.83 30.15 -6.29
C HIS A 175 7.35 30.12 -6.09
N GLU A 176 8.09 30.97 -6.81
CA GLU A 176 9.56 30.95 -6.82
C GLU A 176 10.21 30.88 -5.42
N ASN A 177 9.64 31.59 -4.43
CA ASN A 177 10.21 31.65 -3.08
C ASN A 177 9.23 31.28 -1.96
N THR A 178 7.99 30.90 -2.28
CA THR A 178 6.95 30.62 -1.27
C THR A 178 6.10 29.42 -1.64
N VAL A 179 5.61 28.73 -0.61
CA VAL A 179 4.70 27.59 -0.73
C VAL A 179 3.47 27.87 0.12
N GLN A 180 2.29 27.73 -0.49
CA GLN A 180 1.02 27.68 0.21
C GLN A 180 0.65 26.21 0.41
N PHE A 181 0.25 25.86 1.62
CA PHE A 181 -0.11 24.50 1.97
C PHE A 181 -1.22 24.43 3.00
N ARG A 182 -1.89 23.27 3.06
CA ARG A 182 -2.83 22.88 4.11
C ARG A 182 -2.22 21.86 5.04
N LEU A 183 -2.15 22.20 6.31
CA LEU A 183 -1.88 21.27 7.41
C LEU A 183 -3.20 20.58 7.81
N ILE A 184 -3.26 19.27 7.67
CA ILE A 184 -4.41 18.43 7.99
C ILE A 184 -4.08 17.61 9.23
N GLU A 185 -4.81 17.83 10.31
CA GLU A 185 -4.67 17.09 11.55
C GLU A 185 -5.68 15.95 11.61
N PHE A 186 -5.21 14.77 11.97
CA PHE A 186 -6.05 13.60 12.15
C PHE A 186 -5.94 13.07 13.57
N ARG A 187 -7.10 12.66 14.12
CA ARG A 187 -7.21 11.99 15.42
C ARG A 187 -8.12 10.79 15.27
N ARG A 188 -7.68 9.63 15.77
CA ARG A 188 -8.45 8.37 15.71
C ARG A 188 -8.93 8.00 14.29
N GLY A 189 -8.12 8.32 13.27
CA GLY A 189 -8.45 8.04 11.87
C GLY A 189 -9.48 8.99 11.26
N ALA A 190 -9.91 10.03 11.96
CA ALA A 190 -10.76 11.09 11.41
C ALA A 190 -9.95 12.39 11.23
N CYS A 191 -10.22 13.13 10.14
CA CYS A 191 -9.74 14.49 9.98
C CYS A 191 -10.44 15.40 10.99
N VAL A 192 -9.67 16.14 11.78
CA VAL A 192 -10.18 17.00 12.86
C VAL A 192 -9.95 18.47 12.57
N SER A 193 -8.86 18.84 11.90
CA SER A 193 -8.61 20.23 11.54
C SER A 193 -7.85 20.35 10.23
N VAL A 194 -8.12 21.43 9.50
CA VAL A 194 -7.38 21.83 8.29
C VAL A 194 -7.00 23.28 8.46
N LYS A 195 -5.70 23.59 8.39
CA LYS A 195 -5.15 24.94 8.52
C LYS A 195 -4.35 25.29 7.28
N ALA A 196 -4.70 26.39 6.62
CA ALA A 196 -3.89 26.91 5.52
C ALA A 196 -2.74 27.77 6.07
N ALA A 197 -1.57 27.66 5.45
CA ALA A 197 -0.40 28.46 5.78
C ALA A 197 0.43 28.75 4.53
N THR A 198 1.19 29.83 4.59
CA THR A 198 2.14 30.21 3.55
C THR A 198 3.51 30.39 4.19
N LEU A 199 4.52 29.75 3.64
CA LEU A 199 5.91 29.85 4.12
C LEU A 199 6.86 30.20 3.00
N ALA A 200 7.99 30.82 3.35
CA ALA A 200 9.11 30.85 2.45
C ALA A 200 9.59 29.42 2.18
N MET A 201 10.09 29.15 0.97
CA MET A 201 10.51 27.82 0.54
C MET A 201 11.50 27.18 1.52
N ASN A 202 12.48 27.95 1.99
CA ASN A 202 13.48 27.48 2.96
C ASN A 202 12.87 27.12 4.32
N ASP A 203 11.85 27.87 4.76
CA ASP A 203 11.15 27.61 6.02
C ASP A 203 10.24 26.38 5.88
N PHE A 204 9.57 26.23 4.74
CA PHE A 204 8.77 25.04 4.42
C PHE A 204 9.61 23.76 4.44
N VAL A 205 10.80 23.80 3.81
CA VAL A 205 11.75 22.69 3.83
C VAL A 205 12.25 22.41 5.25
N THR A 206 12.47 23.47 6.05
CA THR A 206 12.83 23.33 7.47
C THR A 206 11.72 22.62 8.26
N VAL A 207 10.45 22.94 7.99
CA VAL A 207 9.29 22.25 8.58
C VAL A 207 9.22 20.77 8.15
N LEU A 208 9.44 20.48 6.87
CA LEU A 208 9.48 19.09 6.40
C LEU A 208 10.63 18.29 7.01
N ARG A 209 11.77 18.95 7.28
CA ARG A 209 12.98 18.33 7.84
C ARG A 209 12.88 18.11 9.35
N ASP A 210 12.50 19.14 10.08
CA ASP A 210 12.58 19.19 11.55
C ASP A 210 11.23 18.84 12.19
N GLY A 211 10.20 18.68 11.37
CA GLY A 211 8.82 18.40 11.75
C GLY A 211 8.01 19.67 12.00
N LEU A 212 6.75 19.48 12.40
CA LEU A 212 5.78 20.53 12.70
C LEU A 212 5.78 21.14 14.13
N PRO A 213 6.69 20.81 15.09
CA PRO A 213 6.43 21.14 16.50
C PRO A 213 6.41 22.65 16.80
N GLY A 214 6.93 23.53 15.92
CA GLY A 214 6.82 24.98 16.07
C GLY A 214 5.50 25.59 15.57
N PHE A 215 4.80 24.93 14.63
CA PHE A 215 3.60 25.48 13.99
C PHE A 215 2.32 25.28 14.80
N ALA A 216 2.28 24.24 15.63
CA ALA A 216 1.09 23.84 16.37
C ALA A 216 0.84 24.67 17.65
N THR A 217 1.89 25.26 18.23
CA THR A 217 1.84 25.87 19.56
C THR A 217 1.56 27.37 19.56
N GLU A 218 1.95 28.13 18.53
CA GLU A 218 1.89 29.59 18.60
C GLU A 218 0.49 30.17 18.31
N ASN A 219 -0.39 29.44 17.64
CA ASN A 219 -1.76 29.89 17.33
C ASN A 219 -2.82 29.53 18.39
N ARG A 220 -2.42 29.18 19.63
CA ARG A 220 -3.35 28.95 20.76
C ARG A 220 -3.53 30.15 21.70
N ALA A 221 -2.86 31.28 21.46
CA ALA A 221 -2.83 32.40 22.40
C ALA A 221 -3.56 33.68 21.96
N SER A 222 -4.44 33.61 20.95
CA SER A 222 -5.25 34.76 20.53
C SER A 222 -6.68 34.33 20.19
N GLY A 223 -7.41 33.95 21.23
CA GLY A 223 -8.85 33.69 21.25
C GLY A 223 -9.37 33.90 22.66
#